data_AF-A0A7J6PWV8-F1
#
_entry.id   AF-A0A7J6PWV8-F1
#
_cell.length_a   1.000
_cell.length_b   1.000
_cell.length_c   1.000
_cell.angle_alpha   90.00
_cell.angle_beta   90.00
_cell.angle_gamma   90.00
#
_symmetry.space_group_name_H-M   'P 1'
#
loop_
_entity.id
_entity.type
_entity.pdbx_description
1 polymer ?
#
loop_
_entity_poly.entity_id
_entity_poly.type
_entity_poly.pdbx_seq_one_letter_code
_entity_poly.pdbx_strand_id
1 'polypeptide(L)'
;TTEDKIYEMDGNKLVAAAGPQADSCQFLEFISRNVELYSLVNGVQLTTHALANFTRNELADALRKGPYQVNMLIGGFDAKDGSASLYYMDYLASCQKITRGAHGYASYF
;
A
#
# COMPACT_ATOMS: atom_id res chain seq x y z
N THR A 1 4.53 23.46 0.57
CA THR A 1 5.58 22.43 0.61
C THR A 1 5.04 21.24 -0.14
N THR A 2 5.69 20.82 -1.22
CA THR A 2 5.19 19.74 -2.08
C THR A 2 5.42 18.41 -1.37
N GLU A 3 4.36 17.73 -0.96
CA GLU A 3 4.42 16.40 -0.37
C GLU A 3 4.33 15.35 -1.48
N ASP A 4 5.19 14.33 -1.40
CA ASP A 4 5.09 13.17 -2.27
C ASP A 4 3.97 12.25 -1.76
N LYS A 5 3.06 11.86 -2.67
CA LYS A 5 1.96 10.95 -2.37
C LYS A 5 2.32 9.50 -2.67
N ILE A 6 3.51 9.27 -3.21
CA ILE A 6 4.05 7.96 -3.54
C ILE A 6 5.12 7.63 -2.49
N TYR A 7 4.93 6.49 -1.84
CA TYR A 7 5.81 5.98 -0.81
C TYR A 7 6.49 4.72 -1.33
N GLU A 8 7.82 4.72 -1.30
CA GLU A 8 8.62 3.54 -1.58
C GLU A 8 8.56 2.61 -0.36
N MET A 9 8.09 1.38 -0.58
CA MET A 9 7.99 0.37 0.49
C MET A 9 9.24 -0.50 0.56
N ASP A 10 9.84 -0.73 -0.61
CA ASP A 10 11.04 -1.53 -0.84
C ASP A 10 11.54 -1.17 -2.26
N GLY A 11 12.77 -1.55 -2.61
CA GLY A 11 13.45 -1.11 -3.85
C GLY A 11 12.76 -1.44 -5.19
N ASN A 12 11.63 -2.16 -5.15
CA ASN A 12 10.82 -2.56 -6.31
C ASN A 12 9.30 -2.44 -6.07
N LYS A 13 8.86 -1.76 -5.00
CA LYS A 13 7.44 -1.64 -4.61
C LYS A 13 7.12 -0.23 -4.16
N LEU A 14 6.01 0.28 -4.67
CA LEU A 14 5.54 1.64 -4.44
C LEU A 14 4.07 1.62 -4.02
N VAL A 15 3.70 2.55 -3.14
CA VAL A 15 2.31 2.75 -2.73
C VAL A 15 1.95 4.21 -2.93
N ALA A 16 0.93 4.46 -3.74
CA ALA A 16 0.33 5.78 -3.86
C ALA A 16 -0.90 5.85 -2.97
N ALA A 17 -1.03 6.92 -2.18
CA ALA A 17 -2.16 7.10 -1.26
C ALA A 17 -2.98 8.35 -1.53
N ALA A 18 -4.27 8.25 -1.22
CA ALA A 18 -5.24 9.33 -1.30
C ALA A 18 -6.17 9.30 -0.08
N GLY A 19 -6.19 10.38 0.69
CA GLY A 19 -6.98 10.52 1.91
C GLY A 19 -6.57 11.76 2.69
N PRO A 20 -7.07 11.94 3.92
CA PRO A 20 -6.53 12.93 4.85
C PRO A 20 -5.02 12.74 5.02
N GLN A 21 -4.29 13.85 5.06
CA GLN A 21 -2.82 13.83 5.08
C GLN A 21 -2.27 13.10 6.32
N ALA A 22 -2.83 13.39 7.50
CA ALA A 22 -2.40 12.77 8.75
C ALA A 22 -2.54 11.24 8.69
N ASP A 23 -3.70 10.75 8.28
CA ASP A 23 -3.97 9.32 8.15
C ASP A 23 -3.05 8.67 7.12
N SER A 24 -2.87 9.30 5.96
CA SER A 24 -2.07 8.76 4.85
C SER A 24 -0.60 8.64 5.24
N CYS A 25 -0.03 9.70 5.80
CA CYS A 25 1.37 9.73 6.22
C CYS A 25 1.63 8.73 7.35
N GLN A 26 0.81 8.76 8.40
CA GLN A 26 0.97 7.86 9.55
C GLN A 26 0.83 6.39 9.15
N PHE A 27 -0.18 6.05 8.35
CA PHE A 27 -0.43 4.67 7.96
C PHE A 27 0.66 4.13 7.03
N LEU A 28 1.07 4.90 6.01
CA LEU A 28 2.12 4.46 5.08
C LEU A 28 3.49 4.36 5.75
N GLU A 29 3.81 5.27 6.66
CA GLU A 29 5.04 5.17 7.45
C GLU A 29 5.03 3.89 8.29
N PHE A 30 3.93 3.60 9.00
CA PHE A 30 3.76 2.36 9.73
C PHE A 30 3.96 1.12 8.84
N ILE A 31 3.34 1.08 7.66
CA ILE A 31 3.48 -0.06 6.74
C ILE A 31 4.92 -0.19 6.24
N SER A 32 5.55 0.90 5.79
CA SER A 32 6.93 0.89 5.28
C SER A 32 7.93 0.34 6.30
N ARG A 33 7.81 0.76 7.57
CA ARG A 33 8.69 0.30 8.66
C ARG A 33 8.50 -1.16 8.99
N ASN A 34 7.26 -1.66 8.96
CA ASN A 34 7.01 -3.09 9.20
C ASN A 34 7.50 -3.97 8.04
N VAL A 35 7.38 -3.48 6.80
CA VAL A 35 7.92 -4.17 5.61
C VAL A 35 9.45 -4.23 5.66
N GLU A 36 10.09 -3.11 5.98
CA GLU A 36 11.54 -3.02 6.17
C GLU A 36 12.01 -3.96 7.29
N LEU A 37 11.35 -3.91 8.46
CA LEU A 37 11.62 -4.80 9.59
C LEU A 37 11.48 -6.28 9.19
N TYR A 38 10.42 -6.64 8.47
CA TYR A 38 10.22 -8.01 8.00
C TYR A 38 11.38 -8.49 7.12
N SER A 39 11.87 -7.62 6.24
CA SER A 39 13.03 -7.93 5.39
C SER A 39 14.30 -8.14 6.21
N LEU A 40 14.55 -7.31 7.22
CA LEU A 40 15.71 -7.42 8.10
C LEU A 40 15.69 -8.70 8.95
N VAL A 41 14.52 -9.07 9.47
CA VAL A 41 14.38 -10.25 10.35
C VAL A 41 14.43 -11.56 9.58
N ASN A 42 13.79 -11.63 8.41
CA ASN A 42 13.65 -12.88 7.65
C ASN A 42 14.66 -13.00 6.50
N GLY A 43 15.41 -11.94 6.18
CA GLY A 43 16.36 -11.91 5.07
C GLY A 43 15.72 -12.00 3.68
N VAL A 44 14.41 -11.80 3.58
CA VAL A 44 13.65 -11.89 2.32
C VAL A 44 12.70 -10.71 2.16
N GLN A 45 12.64 -10.16 0.96
CA GLN A 45 11.65 -9.16 0.60
C GLN A 45 10.27 -9.82 0.42
N LEU A 46 9.22 -9.13 0.88
CA LEU A 46 7.84 -9.54 0.62
C LEU A 46 7.57 -9.53 -0.88
N THR A 47 6.64 -10.36 -1.35
CA THR A 47 6.09 -10.20 -2.71
C THR A 47 5.09 -9.05 -2.73
N THR A 48 4.79 -8.52 -3.91
CA THR A 48 3.77 -7.46 -4.06
C THR A 48 2.40 -7.93 -3.56
N HIS A 49 2.07 -9.20 -3.81
CA HIS A 49 0.84 -9.82 -3.29
C HIS A 49 0.85 -9.91 -1.76
N ALA A 50 1.97 -10.30 -1.15
CA ALA A 50 2.09 -10.38 0.30
C ALA A 50 1.99 -8.99 0.95
N LEU A 51 2.65 -7.98 0.37
CA LEU A 51 2.57 -6.57 0.79
C LEU A 51 1.12 -6.07 0.76
N ALA A 52 0.39 -6.32 -0.34
CA ALA A 52 -1.00 -5.90 -0.46
C ALA A 52 -1.89 -6.55 0.60
N ASN A 53 -1.73 -7.85 0.86
CA ASN A 53 -2.51 -8.54 1.89
C ASN A 53 -2.16 -8.10 3.31
N PHE A 54 -0.87 -7.87 3.60
CA PHE A 54 -0.41 -7.34 4.88
C PHE A 54 -1.05 -5.96 5.14
N THR A 55 -0.91 -5.05 4.19
CA THR A 55 -1.48 -3.69 4.26
C THR A 55 -2.99 -3.74 4.47
N ARG A 56 -3.68 -4.63 3.76
CA ARG A 56 -5.14 -4.84 3.89
C ARG A 56 -5.52 -5.29 5.30
N ASN A 57 -4.77 -6.23 5.88
CA ASN A 57 -5.05 -6.73 7.23
C ASN A 57 -4.90 -5.62 8.27
N GLU A 58 -3.81 -4.85 8.20
CA GLU A 58 -3.58 -3.72 9.10
C GLU A 58 -4.69 -2.65 8.97
N LEU A 59 -5.12 -2.35 7.75
CA LEU A 59 -6.23 -1.42 7.51
C LEU A 59 -7.57 -1.97 8.06
N ALA A 60 -7.85 -3.26 7.86
CA ALA A 60 -9.06 -3.91 8.35
C ALA A 60 -9.11 -3.99 9.88
N ASP A 61 -7.96 -4.16 10.53
CA ASP A 61 -7.85 -4.16 11.98
C ASP A 61 -8.01 -2.74 12.55
N ALA A 62 -7.41 -1.74 11.90
CA ALA A 62 -7.60 -0.34 12.24
C ALA A 62 -9.08 0.09 12.11
N LEU A 63 -9.80 -0.41 11.11
CA LEU A 63 -11.22 -0.10 10.87
C LEU A 63 -12.12 -0.33 12.10
N ARG A 64 -11.76 -1.27 12.99
CA ARG A 64 -12.52 -1.61 14.20
C ARG A 64 -12.07 -0.89 15.48
N LYS A 65 -10.94 -0.18 15.44
CA LYS A 65 -10.35 0.48 16.62
C LYS A 65 -10.26 2.00 16.44
N GLY A 66 -9.77 2.44 15.29
CA GLY A 66 -9.54 3.82 14.89
C GLY A 66 -9.23 3.83 13.39
N PRO A 67 -10.23 4.09 12.53
CA PRO A 67 -10.10 3.87 11.10
C PRO A 67 -9.22 4.92 10.43
N TYR A 68 -8.34 4.47 9.54
CA TYR A 68 -7.60 5.35 8.62
C TYR A 68 -8.43 5.55 7.35
N GLN A 69 -8.69 6.80 6.95
CA GLN A 69 -9.44 7.12 5.74
C GLN A 69 -8.54 7.21 4.50
N VAL A 70 -7.83 6.12 4.21
CA VAL A 70 -6.79 6.10 3.16
C VAL A 70 -7.14 5.10 2.07
N ASN A 71 -7.19 5.58 0.83
CA ASN A 71 -7.26 4.76 -0.37
C ASN A 71 -5.86 4.60 -0.95
N MET A 72 -5.52 3.41 -1.45
CA MET A 72 -4.16 3.09 -1.89
C MET A 72 -4.13 2.37 -3.24
N LEU A 73 -3.12 2.69 -4.04
CA LEU A 73 -2.66 1.85 -5.15
C LEU A 73 -1.31 1.26 -4.76
N ILE A 74 -1.22 -0.07 -4.74
CA ILE A 74 0.01 -0.79 -4.37
C ILE A 74 0.54 -1.45 -5.63
N GLY A 75 1.69 -1.01 -6.10
CA GLY A 75 2.33 -1.50 -7.32
C GLY A 75 3.72 -2.05 -7.03
N GLY A 76 4.10 -3.11 -7.74
CA GLY A 76 5.43 -3.68 -7.59
C GLY A 76 5.81 -4.70 -8.66
N PHE A 77 7.10 -5.01 -8.70
CA PHE A 77 7.65 -6.04 -9.58
C PHE A 77 8.34 -7.13 -8.75
N ASP A 78 7.82 -8.36 -8.87
CA ASP A 78 8.35 -9.53 -8.17
C ASP A 78 9.41 -10.21 -9.06
N ALA A 79 10.69 -9.91 -8.79
CA ALA A 79 11.81 -10.37 -9.61
C ALA A 79 11.95 -11.91 -9.69
N LYS A 80 11.53 -12.62 -8.64
CA LYS A 80 11.53 -14.10 -8.62
C LYS A 80 10.57 -14.69 -9.65
N ASP A 81 9.41 -14.05 -9.83
CA ASP A 81 8.36 -14.52 -10.72
C ASP A 81 8.38 -13.79 -12.08
N GLY A 82 9.21 -12.76 -12.22
CA GLY A 82 9.30 -11.92 -13.41
C GLY A 82 8.00 -11.17 -13.72
N SER A 83 7.17 -10.90 -12.71
CA SER A 83 5.81 -10.39 -12.91
C SER A 83 5.56 -9.06 -12.18
N ALA A 84 4.88 -8.15 -12.87
CA ALA A 84 4.38 -6.91 -12.28
C ALA A 84 2.94 -7.12 -11.80
N SER A 85 2.58 -6.48 -10.68
CA SER A 85 1.21 -6.47 -10.21
C SER A 85 0.82 -5.13 -9.59
N LEU A 86 -0.47 -4.79 -9.73
CA LEU A 86 -1.07 -3.59 -9.18
C LEU A 86 -2.33 -3.98 -8.40
N TYR A 87 -2.48 -3.42 -7.21
CA TYR A 87 -3.60 -3.64 -6.32
C TYR A 87 -4.29 -2.32 -6.01
N TYR A 88 -5.62 -2.33 -6.14
CA TYR A 88 -6.51 -1.27 -5.68
C TYR A 88 -6.97 -1.62 -4.28
N MET A 89 -6.80 -0.68 -3.35
CA MET A 89 -7.29 -0.80 -1.99
C MET A 89 -8.08 0.43 -1.58
N ASP A 90 -9.27 0.23 -1.04
CA ASP A 90 -10.09 1.31 -0.48
C ASP A 90 -9.96 1.39 1.05
N TYR A 91 -10.46 2.50 1.61
CA TYR A 91 -10.47 2.74 3.05
C TYR A 91 -11.32 1.73 3.87
N LEU A 92 -12.11 0.87 3.21
CA LEU A 92 -12.86 -0.22 3.84
C LEU A 92 -12.08 -1.54 3.83
N ALA A 93 -10.80 -1.51 3.44
CA ALA A 93 -9.92 -2.66 3.30
C ALA A 93 -10.41 -3.69 2.26
N SER A 94 -11.20 -3.26 1.27
CA SER A 94 -11.37 -4.02 0.03
C SER A 94 -10.06 -3.97 -0.75
N CYS A 95 -9.61 -5.12 -1.26
CA CYS A 95 -8.36 -5.23 -2.00
C CYS A 95 -8.57 -6.07 -3.26
N GLN A 96 -8.26 -5.50 -4.42
CA GLN A 96 -8.46 -6.14 -5.72
C GLN A 96 -7.22 -5.99 -6.59
N LYS A 97 -6.81 -7.07 -7.25
CA LYS A 97 -5.76 -7.00 -8.27
C LYS A 97 -6.35 -6.38 -9.54
N ILE A 98 -5.69 -5.37 -10.07
CA ILE A 98 -6.17 -4.59 -11.23
C ILE A 98 -5.03 -4.42 -12.24
N THR A 99 -5.38 -4.09 -13.49
CA THR A 99 -4.40 -3.76 -14.55
C THR A 99 -4.14 -2.26 -14.65
N ARG A 100 -5.08 -1.45 -14.17
CA ARG A 100 -5.03 0.02 -14.11
C ARG A 100 -6.07 0.49 -13.10
N GLY A 101 -5.84 1.63 -12.47
CA GLY A 101 -6.78 2.20 -11.51
C GLY A 101 -6.36 3.61 -11.10
N ALA A 102 -7.30 4.34 -10.53
CA ALA A 102 -7.12 5.68 -10.00
C ALA A 102 -7.99 5.84 -8.75
N HIS A 103 -7.57 6.74 -7.86
CA HIS A 103 -8.32 7.14 -6.67
C HIS A 103 -8.63 8.64 -6.71
N GLY A 104 -9.67 9.06 -5.98
CA GLY A 104 -10.10 10.44 -5.90
C GLY A 104 -10.95 10.88 -7.10
N TYR A 105 -11.08 12.19 -7.32
CA TYR A 105 -12.00 12.71 -8.34
C TYR A 105 -11.70 12.22 -9.76
N ALA A 106 -10.43 11.99 -10.08
CA ALA A 106 -10.02 11.51 -11.40
C ALA A 106 -10.39 10.03 -11.64
N SER A 107 -10.83 9.27 -10.64
CA SER A 107 -11.19 7.85 -10.82
C SER A 107 -12.45 7.63 -11.66
N TYR A 108 -13.22 8.68 -11.92
CA TYR A 108 -14.45 8.64 -12.72
C TYR A 108 -14.22 8.81 -14.23
N PHE A 109 -12.98 9.11 -14.65
CA PHE A 109 -12.60 9.42 -16.04
C PHE A 109 -11.57 8.42 -16.56
#